data_AF-A0A0B8P8B7-F1
#
_entry.id   AF-A0A0B8P8B7-F1
#
_cell.length_a   1.000
_cell.length_b   1.000
_cell.length_c   1.000
_cell.angle_alpha   90.00
_cell.angle_beta   90.00
_cell.angle_gamma   90.00
#
_symmetry.space_group_name_H-M   'P 1'
#
loop_
_entity.id
_entity.type
_entity.pdbx_description
1 polymer ?
#
loop_
_entity_poly.entity_id
_entity_poly.type
_entity_poly.pdbx_seq_one_letter_code
_entity_poly.pdbx_strand_id
1 'polypeptide(L)'
;MDKQAGSHNSLYSELNVLNLEILSDHRDLITDVLIDLRDIQTETKVNASKSEVIGSFKALLDEENITDAKIATLIAPTNNAQYRKGV
;
A
#
# COMPACT_ATOMS: atom_id res chain seq x y z
N MET A 1 39.58 13.77 -2.51
CA MET A 1 38.61 12.75 -2.06
C MET A 1 37.41 13.51 -1.52
N ASP A 2 36.47 13.85 -2.41
CA ASP A 2 35.28 14.59 -2.03
C ASP A 2 34.28 13.65 -1.38
N LYS A 3 34.03 13.93 -0.10
CA LYS A 3 33.02 13.27 0.71
C LYS A 3 31.66 13.79 0.23
N GLN A 4 30.97 13.06 -0.65
CA GLN A 4 29.59 13.40 -0.99
C GLN A 4 28.75 13.29 0.29
N ALA A 5 28.31 14.44 0.79
CA ALA A 5 27.28 14.52 1.82
C ALA A 5 26.08 13.71 1.34
N GLY A 6 25.61 12.79 2.20
CA GLY A 6 24.66 11.74 1.85
C GLY A 6 23.52 12.25 0.97
N SER A 7 23.53 11.83 -0.30
CA SER A 7 22.33 11.90 -1.10
C SER A 7 21.37 10.87 -0.51
N HIS A 8 20.29 11.37 0.08
CA HIS A 8 19.15 10.54 0.40
C HIS A 8 18.64 9.94 -0.91
N ASN A 9 19.11 8.73 -1.24
CA ASN A 9 18.64 7.91 -2.35
C ASN A 9 17.18 7.53 -2.07
N SER A 10 16.27 8.45 -2.36
CA SER A 10 14.83 8.26 -2.24
C SER A 10 14.27 8.13 -3.65
N LEU A 11 14.76 7.12 -4.38
CA LEU A 11 14.16 6.71 -5.64
C LEU A 11 12.90 5.93 -5.30
N TYR A 12 11.77 6.63 -5.29
CA TYR A 12 10.45 6.01 -5.18
C TYR A 12 10.01 5.54 -6.56
N SER A 13 9.35 4.37 -6.60
CA SER A 13 8.64 3.93 -7.80
C SER A 13 7.55 4.95 -8.16
N GLU A 14 7.30 5.16 -9.44
CA GLU A 14 6.20 5.99 -9.94
C GLU A 14 4.84 5.46 -9.45
N LEU A 15 4.71 4.15 -9.31
CA LEU A 15 3.52 3.48 -8.78
C LEU A 15 3.82 2.79 -7.44
N ASN A 16 2.93 2.97 -6.48
CA ASN A 16 2.92 2.18 -5.25
C ASN A 16 2.38 0.77 -5.50
N VAL A 17 2.80 -0.16 -4.66
CA VAL A 17 2.25 -1.52 -4.60
C VAL A 17 1.09 -1.55 -3.62
N LEU A 18 -0.02 -2.16 -4.03
CA LEU A 18 -1.13 -2.50 -3.15
C LEU A 18 -1.48 -3.98 -3.34
N ASN A 19 -0.92 -4.83 -2.47
CA ASN A 19 -1.22 -6.25 -2.44
C ASN A 19 -2.07 -6.56 -1.20
N LEU A 20 -3.38 -6.66 -1.37
CA LEU A 20 -4.30 -6.97 -0.28
C LEU A 20 -4.46 -8.48 -0.06
N GLU A 21 -4.20 -9.28 -1.10
CA GLU A 21 -4.30 -10.75 -1.07
C GLU A 21 -3.35 -11.36 -0.01
N ILE A 22 -2.21 -10.70 0.25
CA ILE A 22 -1.29 -11.14 1.31
C ILE A 22 -1.93 -11.18 2.71
N LEU A 23 -2.93 -10.33 2.96
CA LEU A 23 -3.64 -10.27 4.24
C LEU A 23 -4.61 -11.46 4.41
N SER A 24 -5.09 -12.04 3.31
CA SER A 24 -5.85 -13.30 3.33
C SER A 24 -4.94 -14.51 3.33
N ASP A 25 -3.90 -14.52 2.51
CA ASP A 25 -3.03 -15.69 2.28
C ASP A 25 -2.18 -16.07 3.51
N HIS A 26 -1.86 -15.08 4.35
CA HIS A 26 -0.98 -15.23 5.51
C HIS A 26 -1.58 -14.62 6.78
N ARG A 27 -2.91 -14.70 6.95
CA ARG A 27 -3.63 -14.15 8.10
C ARG A 27 -3.10 -14.69 9.46
N ASP A 28 -2.59 -15.91 9.47
CA ASP A 28 -1.98 -16.55 10.65
C ASP A 28 -0.60 -15.98 11.02
N LEU A 29 0.09 -15.35 10.06
CA LEU A 29 1.44 -14.78 10.25
C LEU A 29 1.43 -13.26 10.47
N ILE A 30 0.36 -12.58 10.04
CA ILE A 30 0.24 -11.12 10.12
C ILE A 30 -0.62 -10.76 11.34
N THR A 31 0.04 -10.28 12.40
CA THR A 31 -0.66 -9.85 13.63
C THR A 31 -1.11 -8.40 13.57
N ASP A 32 -0.37 -7.56 12.85
CA ASP A 32 -0.55 -6.12 12.83
C ASP A 32 -0.19 -5.54 11.46
N VAL A 33 -0.89 -4.47 11.07
CA VAL A 33 -0.62 -3.71 9.84
C VAL A 33 -0.34 -2.26 10.21
N LEU A 34 0.75 -1.71 9.68
CA LEU A 34 1.09 -0.29 9.80
C LEU A 34 0.80 0.41 8.47
N ILE A 35 0.08 1.52 8.54
CA ILE A 35 -0.21 2.39 7.39
C ILE A 35 0.50 3.73 7.56
N ASP A 36 1.29 4.09 6.55
CA ASP A 36 1.93 5.39 6.44
C ASP A 36 1.15 6.24 5.42
N LEU A 37 0.63 7.38 5.87
CA LEU A 37 -0.21 8.29 5.08
C LEU A 37 0.49 9.62 4.79
N ARG A 38 1.82 9.59 4.69
CA ARG A 38 2.59 10.74 4.20
C ARG A 38 2.25 11.02 2.75
N ASP A 39 2.16 12.32 2.46
CA ASP A 39 1.94 12.80 1.10
C ASP A 39 3.27 12.74 0.34
N ILE A 40 3.47 11.68 -0.43
CA ILE A 40 4.64 11.45 -1.28
C ILE A 40 4.24 11.69 -2.73
N GLN A 41 5.09 12.39 -3.48
CA GLN A 41 4.84 12.64 -4.90
C GLN A 41 5.12 11.37 -5.71
N THR A 42 4.06 10.68 -6.10
CA THR A 42 4.06 9.55 -7.05
C THR A 42 2.89 9.70 -8.03
N GLU A 43 2.78 8.79 -9.01
CA GLU A 43 1.61 8.73 -9.88
C GLU A 43 0.39 8.13 -9.18
N THR A 44 0.59 7.32 -8.13
CA THR A 44 -0.50 6.86 -7.26
C THR A 44 -1.16 8.04 -6.55
N LYS A 45 -2.47 8.18 -6.73
CA LYS A 45 -3.30 9.19 -6.07
C LYS A 45 -4.16 8.56 -5.00
N VAL A 46 -4.35 9.31 -3.92
CA VAL A 46 -5.28 8.99 -2.85
C VAL A 46 -6.46 9.96 -2.98
N ASN A 47 -7.56 9.50 -3.57
CA ASN A 47 -8.75 10.31 -3.86
C ASN A 47 -9.75 10.28 -2.70
N ALA A 48 -9.24 10.29 -1.46
CA ALA A 48 -10.03 10.19 -0.25
C ALA A 48 -9.33 10.92 0.89
N SER A 49 -10.08 11.34 1.91
CA SER A 49 -9.48 11.85 3.14
C SER A 49 -8.69 10.74 3.85
N LYS A 50 -7.68 11.12 4.64
CA LYS A 50 -6.91 10.17 5.45
C LYS A 50 -7.82 9.33 6.36
N SER A 51 -8.89 9.93 6.89
CA SER A 51 -9.90 9.24 7.70
C SER A 51 -10.67 8.17 6.92
N GLU A 52 -11.04 8.45 5.66
CA GLU A 52 -11.71 7.47 4.80
C GLU A 52 -10.78 6.29 4.44
N VAL A 53 -9.50 6.57 4.16
CA VAL A 53 -8.49 5.54 3.91
C VAL A 53 -8.33 4.63 5.13
N ILE A 54 -8.18 5.22 6.33
CA ILE A 54 -8.09 4.46 7.59
C ILE A 54 -9.35 3.61 7.80
N GLY A 55 -10.54 4.19 7.60
CA GLY A 55 -11.80 3.48 7.75
C GLY A 55 -11.91 2.28 6.81
N SER A 56 -11.55 2.46 5.54
CA SER A 56 -11.54 1.37 4.57
C SER A 56 -10.50 0.29 4.86
N PHE A 57 -9.30 0.63 5.38
CA PHE A 57 -8.33 -0.37 5.82
C PHE A 57 -8.81 -1.15 7.04
N LYS A 58 -9.47 -0.50 8.01
CA LYS A 58 -10.03 -1.20 9.18
C LYS A 58 -11.13 -2.18 8.78
N ALA A 59 -12.08 -1.74 7.96
CA ALA A 59 -13.12 -2.61 7.43
C ALA A 59 -12.54 -3.84 6.71
N LEU A 60 -11.47 -3.64 5.92
CA LEU A 60 -10.77 -4.72 5.24
C LEU A 60 -10.18 -5.77 6.21
N LEU A 61 -9.63 -5.34 7.34
CA LEU A 61 -9.03 -6.23 8.33
C LEU A 61 -10.09 -6.98 9.15
N ASP A 62 -11.26 -6.38 9.34
CA ASP A 62 -12.39 -6.97 10.05
C ASP A 62 -13.18 -7.97 9.18
N GLU A 63 -13.20 -7.77 7.86
CA GLU A 63 -13.90 -8.64 6.91
C GLU A 63 -13.09 -9.92 6.60
N GLU A 64 -13.75 -11.07 6.48
CA GLU A 64 -13.11 -12.33 6.06
C GLU A 64 -12.89 -12.41 4.53
N ASN A 65 -13.60 -11.58 3.75
CA ASN A 65 -13.54 -11.57 2.28
C ASN A 65 -12.95 -10.25 1.75
N ILE A 66 -11.65 -10.28 1.48
CA ILE A 66 -10.80 -9.13 1.10
C ILE A 66 -10.94 -8.72 -0.38
N THR A 67 -11.71 -9.45 -1.18
CA THR A 67 -11.74 -9.37 -2.65
C THR A 67 -12.45 -8.14 -3.22
N ASP A 68 -13.37 -7.50 -2.49
CA ASP A 68 -14.10 -6.29 -2.93
C ASP A 68 -13.66 -5.04 -2.15
N ALA A 69 -12.36 -4.91 -1.94
CA ALA A 69 -11.82 -3.86 -1.09
C ALA A 69 -11.95 -2.48 -1.76
N LYS A 70 -12.95 -1.70 -1.32
CA LYS A 70 -13.12 -0.26 -1.63
C LYS A 70 -11.80 0.50 -1.64
N ILE A 71 -10.86 0.14 -0.76
CA ILE A 71 -9.52 0.73 -0.64
C ILE A 71 -8.75 0.78 -1.97
N ALA A 72 -8.88 -0.23 -2.84
CA ALA A 72 -8.18 -0.27 -4.14
C ALA A 72 -8.66 0.82 -5.10
N THR A 73 -9.90 1.30 -4.94
CA THR A 73 -10.43 2.43 -5.72
C THR A 73 -10.02 3.78 -5.13
N LEU A 74 -9.73 3.83 -3.82
CA LEU A 74 -9.32 5.06 -3.13
C LEU A 74 -7.85 5.38 -3.36
N ILE A 75 -7.02 4.36 -3.59
CA ILE A 75 -5.57 4.45 -3.79
C ILE A 75 -5.25 3.90 -5.18
N ALA A 76 -5.17 4.77 -6.18
CA ALA A 76 -5.00 4.38 -7.57
C ALA A 76 -4.26 5.46 -8.38
N PRO A 77 -3.52 5.09 -9.44
CA PRO A 77 -3.18 3.73 -9.85
C PRO A 77 -2.16 3.09 -8.89
N THR A 78 -2.21 1.76 -8.77
CA THR A 78 -1.23 0.94 -8.01
C THR A 78 -0.82 -0.28 -8.85
N ASN A 79 0.32 -0.88 -8.54
CA ASN A 79 0.83 -2.07 -9.24
C ASN A 79 1.03 -3.26 -8.29
N ASN A 80 0.36 -4.38 -8.57
CA ASN A 80 0.52 -5.65 -7.85
C ASN A 80 0.94 -6.81 -8.79
N ALA A 81 1.31 -6.52 -10.04
CA ALA A 81 1.61 -7.55 -11.05
C ALA A 81 2.78 -8.47 -10.66
N GLN A 82 3.75 -7.95 -9.91
CA GLN A 82 4.91 -8.70 -9.44
C GLN A 82 4.55 -9.78 -8.40
N TYR A 83 3.42 -9.66 -7.70
CA TYR A 83 2.96 -10.66 -6.73
C TYR A 83 2.02 -11.70 -7.34
N ARG A 84 1.42 -11.41 -8.51
CA ARG A 84 0.65 -12.40 -9.27
C ARG A 84 1.51 -13.45 -9.98
N LYS A 85 2.80 -13.17 -10.19
CA LYS A 85 3.77 -14.13 -10.75
C LYS A 85 4.59 -14.73 -9.60
N GLY A 86 4.05 -15.75 -8.94
CA GLY A 86 4.74 -16.37 -7.81
C GLY A 86 3.87 -17.23 -6.88
N VAL A 87 2.58 -17.36 -7.17
CA VAL A 87 1.71 -18.42 -6.64
C VAL A 87 1.67 -19.57 -7.64
#